data_AF-A0A0G2I0M7-F1
#
_entry.id   AF-A0A0G2I0M7-F1
#
_cell.length_a   1.000
_cell.length_b   1.000
_cell.length_c   1.000
_cell.angle_alpha   90.00
_cell.angle_beta   90.00
_cell.angle_gamma   90.00
#
_symmetry.space_group_name_H-M   'P 1'
#
loop_
_entity.id
_entity.type
_entity.pdbx_description
1 polymer ?
#
loop_
_entity_poly.entity_id
_entity_poly.type
_entity_poly.pdbx_seq_one_letter_code
_entity_poly.pdbx_strand_id
1 'polypeptide(L)'
;MSAAQKRTSQEDGTDPASDQGDQPPKKTKLGSSAGGDGTATLQRHLDEALDFINSCGLASKAPNTLRALLESRPNVAEDMAQQIRARIYDTWEPLCHDTSGRQSGIHSSDLSSAQCAHFAAIERLSRLPNEHSLRLAYEVTWYLKDNSYGNMNDDRGFGNRPSDEQGDMLLARLIKDRRAAGENWDYKRDLVDIDREAQHMASYGVECWYPESRALLREALRSASQGSDKDAETQPDPLPSKDKLTTANLAMFSAYEKGRRKHGNLPNP
;
A
#
# COMPACT_ATOMS: atom_id res chain seq x y z
N MET A 1 -27.12 56.43 -5.22
CA MET A 1 -27.35 56.98 -3.86
C MET A 1 -26.21 56.44 -2.99
N SER A 2 -25.10 57.16 -2.77
CA SER A 2 -24.80 58.08 -1.64
C SER A 2 -25.17 57.46 -0.28
N ALA A 3 -24.37 57.42 0.80
CA ALA A 3 -23.15 58.09 1.26
C ALA A 3 -22.52 57.17 2.35
N ALA A 4 -21.21 56.97 2.49
CA ALA A 4 -20.16 57.83 3.07
C ALA A 4 -20.29 58.16 4.58
N GLN A 5 -19.17 57.96 5.32
CA GLN A 5 -18.69 58.65 6.55
C GLN A 5 -19.25 58.13 7.91
N LYS A 6 -18.54 58.14 9.07
CA LYS A 6 -17.18 58.52 9.52
C LYS A 6 -17.09 58.23 11.05
N ARG A 7 -15.84 58.07 11.58
CA ARG A 7 -15.33 58.54 12.91
C ARG A 7 -15.81 57.80 14.19
N THR A 8 -15.09 57.67 15.33
CA THR A 8 -13.78 58.15 15.89
C THR A 8 -13.55 57.51 17.28
N SER A 9 -12.27 57.36 17.68
CA SER A 9 -11.59 57.64 19.01
C SER A 9 -12.26 57.24 20.35
N GLN A 10 -11.64 57.06 21.53
CA GLN A 10 -10.30 57.10 22.17
C GLN A 10 -10.53 56.66 23.64
N GLU A 11 -9.50 56.10 24.32
CA GLU A 11 -9.02 56.32 25.73
C GLU A 11 -10.04 56.49 26.89
N ASP A 12 -9.84 56.13 28.15
CA ASP A 12 -8.69 55.98 29.06
C ASP A 12 -9.22 55.40 30.40
N GLY A 13 -8.36 55.02 31.35
CA GLY A 13 -8.71 55.16 32.78
C GLY A 13 -8.53 53.98 33.76
N THR A 14 -7.28 53.74 34.18
CA THR A 14 -6.74 53.72 35.56
C THR A 14 -7.38 52.91 36.74
N ASP A 15 -6.52 52.05 37.32
CA ASP A 15 -6.40 51.45 38.68
C ASP A 15 -6.66 52.41 39.90
N PRO A 16 -6.92 51.97 41.18
CA PRO A 16 -5.93 51.21 41.99
C PRO A 16 -6.36 50.37 43.25
N ALA A 17 -5.43 49.47 43.62
CA ALA A 17 -4.83 49.14 44.94
C ALA A 17 -5.54 48.38 46.11
N SER A 18 -4.66 47.62 46.81
CA SER A 18 -4.65 47.11 48.22
C SER A 18 -5.10 45.64 48.39
N ASP A 19 -4.54 44.75 49.21
CA ASP A 19 -3.56 44.82 50.31
C ASP A 19 -2.99 43.41 50.64
N GLN A 20 -1.96 43.37 51.48
CA GLN A 20 -1.05 42.30 51.93
C GLN A 20 -1.64 41.02 52.56
N GLY A 21 -0.85 39.93 52.52
CA GLY A 21 -1.01 38.77 53.40
C GLY A 21 0.01 37.65 53.20
N ASP A 22 1.02 37.61 54.08
CA ASP A 22 2.07 36.59 54.25
C ASP A 22 1.60 35.12 54.26
N GLN A 23 2.34 34.24 53.56
CA GLN A 23 2.92 33.00 54.12
C GLN A 23 3.73 32.22 53.05
N PRO A 24 4.97 31.76 53.35
CA PRO A 24 5.70 30.87 52.47
C PRO A 24 5.31 29.40 52.73
N PRO A 25 4.84 28.64 51.74
CA PRO A 25 4.68 27.21 51.92
C PRO A 25 6.05 26.52 51.92
N LYS A 26 6.20 25.68 52.95
CA LYS A 26 7.31 24.80 53.29
C LYS A 26 7.91 24.11 52.06
N LYS A 27 9.25 24.03 52.04
CA LYS A 27 10.05 23.22 51.11
C LYS A 27 9.55 21.77 51.16
N THR A 28 8.68 21.40 50.22
CA THR A 28 8.40 20.00 49.93
C THR A 28 9.67 19.42 49.34
N LYS A 29 10.32 18.55 50.10
CA LYS A 29 11.40 17.70 49.64
C LYS A 29 10.82 16.84 48.51
N LEU A 30 11.05 17.26 47.27
CA LEU A 30 10.83 16.44 46.07
C LEU A 30 11.71 15.21 46.23
N GLY A 31 11.07 14.15 46.74
CA GLY A 31 11.63 12.82 46.68
C GLY A 31 11.95 12.54 45.22
N SER A 32 13.21 12.25 44.97
CA SER A 32 13.69 11.67 43.73
C SER A 32 12.97 10.33 43.55
N SER A 33 11.80 10.33 42.90
CA SER A 33 11.09 9.11 42.53
C SER A 33 11.39 8.79 41.07
N ALA A 34 12.23 7.79 40.87
CA ALA A 34 12.16 6.83 39.76
C ALA A 34 12.02 7.44 38.35
N GLY A 35 13.10 8.02 37.83
CA GLY A 35 13.20 8.45 36.42
C GLY A 35 13.34 7.31 35.38
N GLY A 36 12.99 6.07 35.72
CA GLY A 36 13.20 4.88 34.86
C GLY A 36 11.94 4.31 34.20
N ASP A 37 10.75 4.56 34.75
CA ASP A 37 9.51 3.85 34.35
C ASP A 37 8.62 4.67 33.38
N GLY A 38 8.66 6.00 33.52
CA GLY A 38 7.85 6.90 32.67
C GLY A 38 8.30 6.92 31.21
N THR A 39 9.60 6.82 30.95
CA THR A 39 10.15 6.82 29.59
C THR A 39 9.85 5.50 28.87
N ALA A 40 9.94 4.37 29.56
CA ALA A 40 9.57 3.05 29.03
C ALA A 40 8.06 2.98 28.71
N THR A 41 7.22 3.53 29.60
CA THR A 41 5.78 3.60 29.39
C THR A 41 5.41 4.49 28.19
N LEU A 42 6.04 5.66 28.07
CA LEU A 42 5.84 6.56 26.92
C LEU A 42 6.30 5.93 25.60
N GLN A 43 7.43 5.24 25.59
CA GLN A 43 7.92 4.55 24.40
C GLN A 43 6.93 3.47 23.96
N ARG A 44 6.42 2.66 24.89
CA ARG A 44 5.40 1.64 24.59
C ARG A 44 4.13 2.25 23.99
N HIS A 45 3.62 3.36 24.55
CA HIS A 45 2.43 4.01 24.01
C HIS A 45 2.67 4.63 22.64
N LEU A 46 3.87 5.16 22.39
CA LEU A 46 4.26 5.62 21.06
C LEU A 46 4.27 4.44 20.07
N ASP A 47 4.87 3.31 20.44
CA ASP A 47 4.93 2.12 19.61
C ASP A 47 3.51 1.59 19.29
N GLU A 48 2.63 1.51 20.28
CA GLU A 48 1.22 1.13 20.12
C GLU A 48 0.46 2.09 19.18
N ALA A 49 0.67 3.41 19.33
CA ALA A 49 0.04 4.40 18.46
C ALA A 49 0.54 4.30 17.01
N LEU A 50 1.84 4.07 16.82
CA LEU A 50 2.43 3.88 15.50
C LEU A 50 1.93 2.58 14.84
N ASP A 51 1.82 1.49 15.60
CA ASP A 51 1.20 0.24 15.12
C ASP A 51 -0.25 0.44 14.71
N PHE A 52 -1.01 1.18 15.50
CA PHE A 52 -2.39 1.52 15.17
C PHE A 52 -2.48 2.32 13.87
N ILE A 53 -1.65 3.36 13.70
CA ILE A 53 -1.60 4.18 12.47
C ILE A 53 -1.28 3.31 11.25
N ASN A 54 -0.35 2.36 11.37
CA ASN A 54 -0.06 1.38 10.33
C ASN A 54 -1.26 0.48 10.06
N SER A 55 -1.88 -0.09 11.09
CA SER A 55 -3.05 -0.97 10.93
C SER A 55 -4.24 -0.29 10.23
N CYS A 56 -4.41 1.02 10.43
CA CYS A 56 -5.43 1.84 9.76
C CYS A 56 -5.05 2.28 8.34
N GLY A 57 -3.83 1.99 7.89
CA GLY A 57 -3.33 2.39 6.59
C GLY A 57 -3.10 3.89 6.41
N LEU A 58 -2.90 4.61 7.53
CA LEU A 58 -2.76 6.07 7.56
C LEU A 58 -1.30 6.55 7.45
N ALA A 59 -0.34 5.63 7.38
CA ALA A 59 1.09 5.95 7.27
C ALA A 59 1.44 6.82 6.05
N SER A 60 0.66 6.71 4.96
CA SER A 60 0.83 7.57 3.78
C SER A 60 0.42 9.02 4.03
N LYS A 61 -0.56 9.24 4.92
CA LYS A 61 -1.11 10.56 5.29
C LYS A 61 -0.40 11.18 6.50
N ALA A 62 0.45 10.43 7.19
CA ALA A 62 1.19 10.92 8.34
C ALA A 62 2.16 12.05 7.96
N PRO A 63 2.34 13.08 8.83
CA PRO A 63 3.39 14.10 8.68
C PRO A 63 4.78 13.48 8.55
N ASN A 64 5.72 14.19 7.91
CA ASN A 64 7.08 13.69 7.64
C ASN A 64 7.81 13.19 8.90
N THR A 65 7.61 13.83 10.05
CA THR A 65 8.23 13.45 11.34
C THR A 65 7.74 12.09 11.83
N LEU A 66 6.43 11.84 11.77
CA LEU A 66 5.86 10.53 12.13
C LEU A 66 6.13 9.48 11.06
N ARG A 67 6.19 9.88 9.80
CA ARG A 67 6.48 9.00 8.67
C ARG A 67 7.83 8.32 8.79
N ALA A 68 8.87 9.06 9.16
CA ALA A 68 10.20 8.50 9.39
C ALA A 68 10.19 7.42 10.48
N LEU A 69 9.44 7.66 11.57
CA LEU A 69 9.28 6.68 12.65
C LEU A 69 8.52 5.44 12.17
N LEU A 70 7.44 5.60 11.41
CA LEU A 70 6.68 4.48 10.82
C LEU A 70 7.53 3.65 9.86
N GLU A 71 8.35 4.30 9.02
CA GLU A 71 9.25 3.66 8.05
C GLU A 71 10.47 2.99 8.69
N SER A 72 10.82 3.35 9.93
CA SER A 72 11.88 2.67 10.69
C SER A 72 11.45 1.37 11.36
N ARG A 73 10.15 1.00 11.28
CA ARG A 73 9.64 -0.20 11.93
C ARG A 73 10.03 -1.48 11.18
N PRO A 74 10.25 -2.61 11.89
CA PRO A 74 10.72 -3.85 11.26
C PRO A 74 9.74 -4.43 10.22
N ASN A 75 8.42 -4.29 10.45
CA ASN A 75 7.38 -4.91 9.60
C ASN A 75 6.71 -3.91 8.62
N VAL A 76 7.28 -2.72 8.45
CA VAL A 76 6.62 -1.66 7.69
C VAL A 76 6.40 -2.04 6.22
N ALA A 77 7.32 -2.81 5.63
CA ALA A 77 7.22 -3.20 4.23
C ALA A 77 6.06 -4.18 4.02
N GLU A 78 5.92 -5.18 4.89
CA GLU A 78 4.83 -6.15 4.91
C GLU A 78 3.48 -5.48 5.15
N ASP A 79 3.40 -4.62 6.17
CA ASP A 79 2.18 -3.88 6.50
C ASP A 79 1.75 -2.99 5.33
N MET A 80 2.69 -2.26 4.72
CA MET A 80 2.43 -1.40 3.58
C MET A 80 1.99 -2.21 2.36
N ALA A 81 2.64 -3.34 2.08
CA ALA A 81 2.25 -4.24 0.99
C ALA A 81 0.82 -4.76 1.18
N GLN A 82 0.48 -5.21 2.38
CA GLN A 82 -0.87 -5.69 2.71
C GLN A 82 -1.92 -4.57 2.55
N GLN A 83 -1.62 -3.36 3.02
CA GLN A 83 -2.51 -2.21 2.85
C GLN A 83 -2.71 -1.84 1.38
N ILE A 84 -1.67 -1.90 0.55
CA ILE A 84 -1.81 -1.62 -0.88
C ILE A 84 -2.70 -2.69 -1.52
N ARG A 85 -2.50 -3.98 -1.22
CA ARG A 85 -3.38 -5.06 -1.73
C ARG A 85 -4.84 -4.86 -1.32
N ALA A 86 -5.09 -4.51 -0.05
CA ALA A 86 -6.43 -4.21 0.44
C ALA A 86 -7.06 -3.04 -0.33
N ARG A 87 -6.32 -1.93 -0.52
CA ARG A 87 -6.80 -0.78 -1.30
C ARG A 87 -7.07 -1.11 -2.78
N ILE A 88 -6.23 -1.94 -3.40
CA ILE A 88 -6.46 -2.45 -4.76
C ILE A 88 -7.78 -3.22 -4.80
N TYR A 89 -8.00 -4.13 -3.85
CA TYR A 89 -9.23 -4.90 -3.76
C TYR A 89 -10.46 -4.02 -3.51
N ASP A 90 -10.40 -3.09 -2.55
CA ASP A 90 -11.49 -2.15 -2.25
C ASP A 90 -11.85 -1.27 -3.45
N THR A 91 -10.87 -1.00 -4.33
CA THR A 91 -11.09 -0.28 -5.59
C THR A 91 -11.69 -1.18 -6.66
N TRP A 92 -11.25 -2.43 -6.72
CA TRP A 92 -11.62 -3.41 -7.74
C TRP A 92 -13.00 -4.05 -7.50
N GLU A 93 -13.31 -4.42 -6.26
CA GLU A 93 -14.51 -5.19 -5.90
C GLU A 93 -15.80 -4.49 -6.35
N PRO A 94 -16.03 -3.18 -6.07
CA PRO A 94 -17.25 -2.52 -6.49
C PRO A 94 -17.38 -2.42 -8.02
N LEU A 95 -16.25 -2.40 -8.73
CA LEU A 95 -16.20 -2.29 -10.19
C LEU A 95 -16.49 -3.64 -10.88
N CYS A 96 -16.10 -4.75 -10.24
CA CYS A 96 -16.28 -6.10 -10.79
C CYS A 96 -17.53 -6.82 -10.26
N HIS A 97 -18.01 -6.46 -9.07
CA HIS A 97 -19.20 -6.99 -8.46
C HIS A 97 -20.24 -5.87 -8.33
N ASP A 98 -21.02 -5.63 -9.38
CA ASP A 98 -22.28 -4.92 -9.20
C ASP A 98 -23.26 -5.83 -8.45
N THR A 99 -23.21 -5.76 -7.12
CA THR A 99 -24.13 -6.47 -6.23
C THR A 99 -25.57 -5.93 -6.31
N SER A 100 -25.79 -4.81 -7.00
CA SER A 100 -27.11 -4.17 -7.15
C SER A 100 -27.94 -4.71 -8.33
N GLY A 101 -27.36 -5.58 -9.18
CA GLY A 101 -28.06 -6.19 -10.32
C GLY A 101 -28.40 -5.21 -11.46
N ARG A 102 -27.87 -3.99 -11.42
CA ARG A 102 -27.92 -3.06 -12.55
C ARG A 102 -26.76 -3.41 -13.50
N GLN A 103 -26.94 -3.23 -14.80
CA GLN A 103 -25.79 -3.26 -15.70
C GLN A 103 -25.04 -1.95 -15.45
N SER A 104 -24.00 -1.97 -14.62
CA SER A 104 -23.33 -0.76 -14.14
C SER A 104 -22.65 0.09 -15.23
N GLY A 105 -22.61 -0.36 -16.49
CA GLY A 105 -21.87 0.35 -17.54
C GLY A 105 -20.39 0.50 -17.24
N ILE A 106 -19.85 -0.25 -16.27
CA ILE A 106 -18.45 -0.20 -15.87
C ILE A 106 -17.62 -0.97 -16.88
N HIS A 107 -16.69 -0.24 -17.50
CA HIS A 107 -15.79 -0.73 -18.54
C HIS A 107 -14.41 -1.02 -17.98
N SER A 108 -13.61 -1.73 -18.76
CA SER A 108 -12.21 -2.00 -18.43
C SER A 108 -11.38 -0.73 -18.23
N SER A 109 -11.77 0.38 -18.86
CA SER A 109 -11.16 1.71 -18.70
C SER A 109 -11.38 2.31 -17.30
N ASP A 110 -12.49 1.98 -16.64
CA ASP A 110 -12.78 2.45 -15.28
C ASP A 110 -11.87 1.75 -14.27
N LEU A 111 -11.71 0.43 -14.43
CA LEU A 111 -10.74 -0.36 -13.68
C LEU A 111 -9.33 0.21 -13.87
N SER A 112 -8.91 0.42 -15.12
CA SER A 112 -7.61 1.00 -15.44
C SER A 112 -7.42 2.38 -14.80
N SER A 113 -8.39 3.28 -14.92
CA SER A 113 -8.32 4.62 -14.31
C SER A 113 -8.21 4.56 -12.79
N ALA A 114 -8.93 3.64 -12.15
CA ALA A 114 -8.91 3.49 -10.71
C ALA A 114 -7.57 2.90 -10.21
N GLN A 115 -6.89 2.10 -11.04
CA GLN A 115 -5.58 1.54 -10.70
C GLN A 115 -4.47 2.59 -10.62
N CYS A 116 -4.57 3.70 -11.35
CA CYS A 116 -3.57 4.77 -11.36
C CYS A 116 -3.23 5.31 -9.96
N ALA A 117 -4.18 5.29 -9.03
CA ALA A 117 -4.01 5.78 -7.66
C ALA A 117 -3.01 4.94 -6.82
N HIS A 118 -2.73 3.69 -7.21
CA HIS A 118 -1.93 2.77 -6.40
C HIS A 118 -0.43 2.83 -6.71
N PHE A 119 -0.04 3.30 -7.90
CA PHE A 119 1.35 3.26 -8.34
C PHE A 119 2.30 3.99 -7.41
N ALA A 120 1.96 5.21 -6.97
CA ALA A 120 2.81 5.99 -6.07
C ALA A 120 3.07 5.26 -4.73
N ALA A 121 2.09 4.49 -4.23
CA ALA A 121 2.26 3.70 -3.02
C ALA A 121 3.21 2.51 -3.26
N ILE A 122 3.09 1.83 -4.40
CA ILE A 122 3.99 0.73 -4.77
C ILE A 122 5.42 1.24 -4.98
N GLU A 123 5.60 2.39 -5.63
CA GLU A 123 6.93 3.01 -5.77
C GLU A 123 7.56 3.35 -4.43
N ARG A 124 6.76 3.81 -3.48
CA ARG A 124 7.26 4.12 -2.14
C ARG A 124 7.64 2.85 -1.40
N LEU A 125 6.81 1.79 -1.48
CA LEU A 125 7.13 0.47 -0.95
C LEU A 125 8.47 -0.02 -1.49
N SER A 126 8.73 0.10 -2.81
CA SER A 126 9.98 -0.37 -3.41
C SER A 126 11.23 0.41 -2.99
N ARG A 127 11.07 1.57 -2.32
CA ARG A 127 12.17 2.43 -1.86
C ARG A 127 12.41 2.35 -0.36
N LEU A 128 11.65 1.53 0.37
CA LEU A 128 11.86 1.37 1.80
C LEU A 128 13.22 0.69 2.07
N PRO A 129 13.96 1.12 3.11
CA PRO A 129 15.24 0.55 3.51
C PRO A 129 15.06 -0.79 4.25
N ASN A 130 14.31 -1.71 3.64
CA ASN A 130 14.02 -3.05 4.15
C ASN A 130 14.37 -4.06 3.05
N GLU A 131 14.98 -5.19 3.42
CA GLU A 131 15.49 -6.20 2.48
C GLU A 131 14.41 -6.85 1.60
N HIS A 132 13.15 -6.87 2.05
CA HIS A 132 12.03 -7.47 1.33
C HIS A 132 11.20 -6.45 0.55
N SER A 133 11.48 -5.15 0.70
CA SER A 133 10.66 -4.07 0.15
C SER A 133 10.48 -4.16 -1.36
N LEU A 134 11.56 -4.49 -2.07
CA LEU A 134 11.59 -4.62 -3.52
C LEU A 134 10.80 -5.84 -4.01
N ARG A 135 10.96 -6.99 -3.34
CA ARG A 135 10.18 -8.21 -3.63
C ARG A 135 8.70 -7.96 -3.37
N LEU A 136 8.35 -7.35 -2.24
CA LEU A 136 6.96 -7.06 -1.89
C LEU A 136 6.32 -6.08 -2.88
N ALA A 137 7.04 -5.03 -3.30
CA ALA A 137 6.56 -4.12 -4.34
C ALA A 137 6.30 -4.86 -5.65
N TYR A 138 7.20 -5.77 -6.06
CA TYR A 138 7.03 -6.60 -7.23
C TYR A 138 5.77 -7.47 -7.16
N GLU A 139 5.57 -8.19 -6.05
CA GLU A 139 4.37 -9.00 -5.84
C GLU A 139 3.07 -8.17 -5.83
N VAL A 140 3.11 -6.96 -5.26
CA VAL A 140 1.95 -6.05 -5.25
C VAL A 140 1.65 -5.54 -6.66
N THR A 141 2.66 -5.26 -7.49
CA THR A 141 2.46 -4.91 -8.91
C THR A 141 1.83 -6.08 -9.69
N TRP A 142 2.24 -7.32 -9.42
CA TRP A 142 1.57 -8.51 -9.96
C TRP A 142 0.12 -8.62 -9.53
N TYR A 143 -0.16 -8.34 -8.25
CA TYR A 143 -1.52 -8.31 -7.75
C TYR A 143 -2.37 -7.23 -8.45
N LEU A 144 -1.81 -6.02 -8.67
CA LEU A 144 -2.47 -4.98 -9.44
C LEU A 144 -2.77 -5.46 -10.88
N LYS A 145 -1.79 -6.11 -11.51
CA LYS A 145 -1.89 -6.69 -12.84
C LYS A 145 -3.02 -7.72 -12.95
N ASP A 146 -3.12 -8.65 -12.01
CA ASP A 146 -4.18 -9.67 -12.00
C ASP A 146 -5.58 -9.08 -11.83
N ASN A 147 -5.68 -7.87 -11.28
CA ASN A 147 -6.93 -7.13 -11.09
C ASN A 147 -7.21 -6.09 -12.19
N SER A 148 -6.39 -6.03 -13.25
CA SER A 148 -6.41 -4.93 -14.24
C SER A 148 -7.48 -5.05 -15.33
N TYR A 149 -7.96 -6.26 -15.60
CA TYR A 149 -8.95 -6.53 -16.65
C TYR A 149 -10.32 -6.97 -16.11
N GLY A 150 -10.43 -7.21 -14.79
CA GLY A 150 -11.67 -7.63 -14.14
C GLY A 150 -12.23 -8.96 -14.70
N ASN A 151 -13.54 -9.14 -14.58
CA ASN A 151 -14.24 -10.25 -15.22
C ASN A 151 -14.53 -9.87 -16.68
N MET A 152 -13.69 -10.37 -17.59
CA MET A 152 -13.89 -10.22 -19.03
C MET A 152 -15.17 -10.95 -19.46
N ASN A 153 -16.23 -10.18 -19.68
CA ASN A 153 -17.40 -10.63 -20.43
C ASN A 153 -17.37 -9.90 -21.78
N ASP A 154 -17.60 -10.64 -22.87
CA ASP A 154 -17.45 -10.22 -24.28
C ASP A 154 -18.10 -8.87 -24.67
N ASP A 155 -19.04 -8.38 -23.86
CA ASP A 155 -19.81 -7.16 -24.15
C ASP A 155 -19.17 -5.86 -23.64
N ARG A 156 -18.06 -5.92 -22.88
CA ARG A 156 -17.44 -4.72 -22.28
C ARG A 156 -16.14 -4.36 -22.99
N GLY A 157 -16.22 -3.40 -23.90
CA GLY A 157 -15.05 -2.87 -24.62
C GLY A 157 -13.92 -2.41 -23.69
N PHE A 158 -12.68 -2.48 -24.19
CA PHE A 158 -11.47 -2.28 -23.40
C PHE A 158 -11.04 -0.81 -23.26
N GLY A 159 -11.54 0.07 -24.13
CA GLY A 159 -11.44 1.52 -23.99
C GLY A 159 -10.01 2.07 -23.88
N ASN A 160 -9.89 3.31 -23.41
CA ASN A 160 -8.61 3.89 -23.04
C ASN A 160 -8.17 3.38 -21.66
N ARG A 161 -6.94 2.87 -21.57
CA ARG A 161 -6.43 2.21 -20.36
C ARG A 161 -5.21 2.97 -19.81
N PRO A 162 -5.40 4.06 -19.05
CA PRO A 162 -4.31 4.92 -18.60
C PRO A 162 -3.32 4.27 -17.61
N SER A 163 -3.69 3.18 -16.95
CA SER A 163 -2.79 2.45 -16.05
C SER A 163 -1.73 1.63 -16.78
N ASP A 164 -1.96 1.32 -18.04
CA ASP A 164 -1.25 0.25 -18.73
C ASP A 164 0.24 0.55 -18.89
N GLU A 165 0.58 1.68 -19.51
CA GLU A 165 1.96 2.14 -19.67
C GLU A 165 2.66 2.30 -18.31
N GLN A 166 1.99 2.94 -17.35
CA GLN A 166 2.56 3.18 -16.03
C GLN A 166 2.80 1.86 -15.26
N GLY A 167 1.91 0.89 -15.42
CA GLY A 167 2.05 -0.45 -14.84
C GLY A 167 3.25 -1.18 -15.40
N ASP A 168 3.45 -1.13 -16.72
CA ASP A 168 4.60 -1.77 -17.36
C ASP A 168 5.91 -1.16 -16.93
N MET A 169 5.99 0.17 -16.97
CA MET A 169 7.21 0.89 -16.58
C MET A 169 7.57 0.57 -15.12
N LEU A 170 6.58 0.50 -14.23
CA LEU A 170 6.81 0.13 -12.84
C LEU A 170 7.31 -1.32 -12.72
N LEU A 171 6.62 -2.27 -13.34
CA LEU A 171 7.00 -3.68 -13.28
C LEU A 171 8.39 -3.92 -13.90
N ALA A 172 8.67 -3.31 -15.05
CA ALA A 172 9.95 -3.34 -15.75
C ALA A 172 11.08 -2.77 -14.87
N ARG A 173 10.85 -1.63 -14.20
CA ARG A 173 11.81 -1.08 -13.24
C ARG A 173 12.08 -2.06 -12.10
N LEU A 174 11.03 -2.62 -11.49
CA LEU A 174 11.18 -3.58 -10.39
C LEU A 174 11.94 -4.84 -10.83
N ILE A 175 11.73 -5.34 -12.04
CA ILE A 175 12.51 -6.46 -12.61
C ILE A 175 13.99 -6.08 -12.70
N LYS A 176 14.31 -4.90 -13.25
CA LYS A 176 15.70 -4.41 -13.37
C LYS A 176 16.36 -4.28 -12.00
N ASP A 177 15.67 -3.67 -11.05
CA ASP A 177 16.17 -3.44 -9.69
C ASP A 177 16.43 -4.77 -8.97
N ARG A 178 15.51 -5.75 -9.07
CA ARG A 178 15.68 -7.07 -8.44
C ARG A 178 16.84 -7.85 -9.06
N ARG A 179 17.00 -7.77 -10.38
CA ARG A 179 18.17 -8.34 -11.08
C ARG A 179 19.47 -7.69 -10.62
N ALA A 180 19.50 -6.36 -10.51
CA ALA A 180 20.69 -5.61 -10.07
C ALA A 180 21.05 -5.92 -8.61
N ALA A 181 20.06 -6.20 -7.77
CA ALA A 181 20.25 -6.67 -6.40
C ALA A 181 20.76 -8.13 -6.31
N GLY A 182 20.87 -8.85 -7.44
CA GLY A 182 21.29 -10.25 -7.47
C GLY A 182 20.25 -11.21 -6.90
N GLU A 183 18.99 -10.80 -6.82
CA GLU A 183 17.92 -11.65 -6.31
C GLU A 183 17.69 -12.83 -7.27
N ASN A 184 17.56 -14.04 -6.72
CA ASN A 184 17.20 -15.23 -7.48
C ASN A 184 15.70 -15.51 -7.30
N TRP A 185 14.95 -15.50 -8.40
CA TRP A 185 13.55 -15.90 -8.42
C TRP A 185 13.20 -16.57 -9.74
N ASP A 186 12.02 -17.18 -9.82
CA ASP A 186 11.59 -17.95 -10.98
C ASP A 186 11.09 -17.06 -12.12
N TYR A 187 12.03 -16.42 -12.83
CA TYR A 187 11.76 -15.62 -14.04
C TYR A 187 10.97 -16.41 -15.10
N LYS A 188 11.19 -17.73 -15.16
CA LYS A 188 10.57 -18.60 -16.16
C LYS A 188 9.08 -18.75 -15.88
N ARG A 189 8.70 -18.98 -14.62
CA ARG A 189 7.31 -19.03 -14.20
C ARG A 189 6.61 -17.70 -14.47
N ASP A 190 7.21 -16.60 -14.04
CA ASP A 190 6.66 -15.26 -14.25
C ASP A 190 6.48 -14.96 -15.76
N LEU A 191 7.44 -15.36 -16.59
CA LEU A 191 7.34 -15.24 -18.05
C LEU A 191 6.21 -16.10 -18.64
N VAL A 192 6.02 -17.32 -18.15
CA VAL A 192 4.94 -18.20 -18.62
C VAL A 192 3.57 -17.62 -18.28
N ASP A 193 3.40 -17.08 -17.07
CA ASP A 193 2.12 -16.52 -16.63
C ASP A 193 1.78 -15.23 -17.38
N ILE A 194 2.76 -14.36 -17.63
CA ILE A 194 2.55 -13.13 -18.43
C ILE A 194 2.32 -13.43 -19.91
N ASP A 195 2.97 -14.45 -20.48
CA ASP A 195 2.75 -14.84 -21.88
C ASP A 195 1.39 -15.51 -22.08
N ARG A 196 0.94 -16.31 -21.11
CA ARG A 196 -0.39 -16.93 -21.14
C ARG A 196 -1.49 -15.89 -21.12
N GLU A 197 -1.38 -14.89 -20.25
CA GLU A 197 -2.39 -13.84 -20.20
C GLU A 197 -2.32 -12.93 -21.44
N ALA A 198 -1.12 -12.65 -21.98
CA ALA A 198 -1.00 -11.95 -23.27
C ALA A 198 -1.73 -12.65 -24.40
N GLN A 199 -1.59 -13.98 -24.49
CA GLN A 199 -2.31 -14.79 -25.47
C GLN A 199 -3.82 -14.76 -25.23
N HIS A 200 -4.24 -14.83 -23.97
CA HIS A 200 -5.65 -14.74 -23.58
C HIS A 200 -6.24 -13.38 -24.00
N MET A 201 -5.60 -12.26 -23.66
CA MET A 201 -6.06 -10.92 -24.07
C MET A 201 -6.09 -10.75 -25.59
N ALA A 202 -5.06 -11.26 -26.28
CA ALA A 202 -5.01 -11.19 -27.74
C ALA A 202 -6.19 -11.93 -28.40
N SER A 203 -6.74 -12.99 -27.79
CA SER A 203 -7.94 -13.67 -28.29
C SER A 203 -9.20 -12.81 -28.24
N TYR A 204 -9.22 -11.77 -27.39
CA TYR A 204 -10.25 -10.74 -27.33
C TYR A 204 -9.89 -9.48 -28.14
N GLY A 205 -8.81 -9.51 -28.93
CA GLY A 205 -8.32 -8.36 -29.69
C GLY A 205 -7.70 -7.26 -28.83
N VAL A 206 -7.24 -7.61 -27.62
CA VAL A 206 -6.67 -6.67 -26.65
C VAL A 206 -5.17 -6.83 -26.58
N GLU A 207 -4.46 -5.71 -26.69
CA GLU A 207 -3.04 -5.67 -26.41
C GLU A 207 -2.81 -5.54 -24.90
N CYS A 208 -2.04 -6.48 -24.33
CA CYS A 208 -1.67 -6.40 -22.92
C CYS A 208 -0.71 -5.26 -22.65
N TRP A 209 -0.82 -4.71 -21.44
CA TRP A 209 -0.06 -3.54 -21.07
C TRP A 209 1.42 -3.74 -20.79
N TYR A 210 1.93 -4.98 -20.77
CA TYR A 210 3.26 -5.29 -20.24
C TYR A 210 4.33 -5.75 -21.26
N PRO A 211 4.44 -5.17 -22.48
CA PRO A 211 5.43 -5.61 -23.47
C PRO A 211 6.88 -5.48 -22.98
N GLU A 212 7.21 -4.45 -22.20
CA GLU A 212 8.55 -4.14 -21.73
C GLU A 212 8.98 -5.09 -20.60
N SER A 213 8.09 -5.34 -19.64
CA SER A 213 8.28 -6.34 -18.59
C SER A 213 8.47 -7.75 -19.16
N ARG A 214 7.69 -8.12 -20.19
CA ARG A 214 7.86 -9.38 -20.92
C ARG A 214 9.24 -9.49 -21.58
N ALA A 215 9.69 -8.42 -22.23
CA ALA A 215 11.00 -8.40 -22.88
C ALA A 215 12.13 -8.62 -21.86
N LEU A 216 12.05 -7.97 -20.69
CA LEU A 216 13.05 -8.11 -19.63
C LEU A 216 13.07 -9.50 -19.00
N LEU A 217 11.91 -10.14 -18.79
CA LEU A 217 11.86 -11.53 -18.30
C LEU A 217 12.47 -12.50 -19.32
N ARG A 218 12.22 -12.31 -20.61
CA ARG A 218 12.86 -13.10 -21.68
C ARG A 218 14.36 -12.89 -21.75
N GLU A 219 14.81 -11.66 -21.56
CA GLU A 219 16.24 -11.36 -21.47
C GLU A 219 16.89 -12.04 -20.26
N ALA A 220 16.26 -11.94 -19.07
CA ALA A 220 16.75 -12.58 -17.86
C ALA A 220 16.90 -14.09 -18.02
N LEU A 221 15.92 -14.75 -18.63
CA LEU A 221 15.97 -16.20 -18.90
C LEU A 221 17.11 -16.57 -19.87
N ARG A 222 17.32 -15.77 -20.92
CA ARG A 222 18.44 -15.97 -21.86
C ARG A 222 19.79 -15.82 -21.17
N SER A 223 19.96 -14.76 -20.36
CA SER A 223 21.17 -14.54 -19.59
C SER A 223 21.43 -15.66 -18.59
N ALA A 224 20.39 -16.18 -17.93
CA ALA A 224 20.50 -17.30 -17.00
C ALA A 224 20.95 -18.59 -17.71
N SER A 225 20.39 -18.89 -18.90
CA SER A 225 20.75 -20.07 -19.68
C SER A 225 22.19 -20.06 -20.24
N GLN A 226 22.77 -18.88 -20.44
CA GLN A 226 24.16 -18.73 -20.88
C GLN A 226 25.17 -18.86 -19.73
N GLY A 227 24.71 -18.82 -18.48
CA GLY A 227 25.53 -19.02 -17.28
C GLY A 227 25.51 -20.44 -16.72
N SER A 228 24.65 -21.33 -17.23
CA SER A 228 24.32 -22.62 -16.63
C SER A 228 24.79 -23.85 -17.43
N ASP A 229 26.03 -23.82 -17.94
CA ASP A 229 26.71 -25.03 -18.46
C ASP A 229 27.39 -25.86 -17.36
N LYS A 230 27.11 -25.56 -16.09
CA LYS A 230 27.50 -26.40 -14.94
C LYS A 230 26.35 -26.48 -13.95
N ASP A 231 26.03 -27.72 -13.61
CA ASP A 231 25.20 -28.19 -12.49
C ASP A 231 23.71 -28.43 -12.79
N ALA A 232 23.41 -29.72 -12.83
CA ALA A 232 22.16 -30.33 -13.24
C ALA A 232 21.05 -30.21 -12.18
N GLU A 233 19.88 -29.81 -12.68
CA GLU A 233 18.56 -30.44 -12.50
C GLU A 233 18.29 -31.18 -11.18
N THR A 234 17.49 -30.56 -10.32
CA THR A 234 16.59 -31.28 -9.41
C THR A 234 15.21 -30.63 -9.53
N GLN A 235 14.28 -31.31 -10.21
CA GLN A 235 12.87 -30.92 -10.23
C GLN A 235 12.27 -31.01 -8.83
N PRO A 236 11.52 -30.00 -8.35
CA PRO A 236 10.55 -30.19 -7.30
C PRO A 236 9.15 -30.49 -7.90
N ASP A 237 8.41 -31.26 -7.11
CA ASP A 237 7.10 -31.87 -7.38
C ASP A 237 6.03 -30.98 -8.02
N PRO A 238 5.04 -31.57 -8.72
CA PRO A 238 3.92 -30.84 -9.30
C PRO A 238 3.04 -30.21 -8.20
N LEU A 239 2.88 -28.88 -8.26
CA LEU A 239 2.01 -28.11 -7.37
C LEU A 239 0.55 -28.02 -7.89
N PRO A 240 -0.42 -27.75 -6.99
CA PRO A 240 -1.79 -28.22 -7.14
C PRO A 240 -2.71 -27.27 -7.94
N SER A 241 -3.80 -27.85 -8.45
CA SER A 241 -4.93 -27.22 -9.15
C SER A 241 -5.36 -25.84 -8.61
N LYS A 242 -5.78 -24.96 -9.54
CA LYS A 242 -6.32 -23.60 -9.35
C LYS A 242 -7.32 -23.45 -8.19
N ASP A 243 -8.07 -24.49 -7.85
CA ASP A 243 -9.04 -24.48 -6.74
C ASP A 243 -8.39 -24.29 -5.36
N LYS A 244 -7.10 -24.65 -5.22
CA LYS A 244 -6.37 -24.43 -3.97
C LYS A 244 -5.87 -22.99 -3.81
N LEU A 245 -5.63 -22.26 -4.91
CA LEU A 245 -5.24 -20.84 -4.85
C LEU A 245 -6.41 -19.95 -4.42
N THR A 246 -7.62 -20.20 -4.93
CA THR A 246 -8.84 -19.52 -4.49
C THR A 246 -9.14 -19.85 -3.03
N THR A 247 -8.96 -21.10 -2.59
CA THR A 247 -9.14 -21.49 -1.19
C THR A 247 -8.10 -20.85 -0.26
N ALA A 248 -6.83 -20.72 -0.67
CA ALA A 248 -5.79 -20.05 0.10
C ALA A 248 -6.05 -18.53 0.21
N ASN A 249 -6.54 -17.90 -0.86
CA ASN A 249 -6.95 -16.50 -0.85
C ASN A 249 -8.16 -16.29 0.07
N LEU A 250 -9.17 -17.15 0.00
CA LEU A 250 -10.32 -17.15 0.92
C LEU A 250 -9.92 -17.37 2.39
N ALA A 251 -8.94 -18.24 2.65
CA ALA A 251 -8.40 -18.47 3.99
C ALA A 251 -7.64 -17.23 4.53
N MET A 252 -6.90 -16.53 3.66
CA MET A 252 -6.23 -15.27 3.99
C MET A 252 -7.25 -14.17 4.35
N PHE A 253 -8.37 -14.10 3.62
CA PHE A 253 -9.50 -13.20 3.90
C PHE A 253 -10.21 -13.53 5.21
N SER A 254 -10.45 -14.82 5.51
CA SER A 254 -11.09 -15.23 6.77
C SER A 254 -10.22 -14.88 7.98
N ALA A 255 -8.89 -14.93 7.85
CA ALA A 255 -7.97 -14.47 8.89
C ALA A 255 -8.02 -12.94 9.08
N TYR A 256 -8.09 -12.18 7.99
CA TYR A 256 -8.21 -10.72 8.01
C TYR A 256 -9.52 -10.23 8.64
N GLU A 257 -10.67 -10.80 8.26
CA GLU A 257 -11.96 -10.44 8.86
C GLU A 257 -12.05 -10.82 10.34
N LYS A 258 -11.47 -11.97 10.72
CA LYS A 258 -11.43 -12.44 12.10
C LYS A 258 -10.55 -11.54 13.00
N GLY A 259 -9.52 -10.90 12.42
CA GLY A 259 -8.76 -9.83 13.08
C GLY A 259 -9.59 -8.55 13.25
N ARG A 260 -10.28 -8.11 12.19
CA ARG A 260 -11.13 -6.91 12.21
C ARG A 260 -12.28 -6.99 13.23
N ARG A 261 -12.95 -8.14 13.34
CA ARG A 261 -14.06 -8.35 14.30
C ARG A 261 -13.60 -8.44 15.76
N LYS A 262 -12.35 -8.80 16.03
CA LYS A 262 -11.80 -8.86 17.40
C LYS A 262 -11.46 -7.48 17.97
N HIS A 263 -11.27 -6.47 17.11
CA HIS A 263 -10.89 -5.12 17.53
C HIS A 263 -11.95 -4.04 17.23
N GLY A 264 -13.01 -4.38 16.50
CA GLY A 264 -14.08 -3.46 16.12
C GLY A 264 -15.36 -3.63 16.95
N ASN A 265 -15.29 -3.38 18.26
CA ASN A 265 -16.49 -3.11 19.06
C ASN A 265 -16.22 -1.90 19.96
N LEU A 266 -16.05 -0.74 19.33
CA LEU A 266 -16.17 0.55 20.00
C LEU A 266 -17.49 1.19 19.52
N PRO A 267 -18.34 1.68 20.43
CA PRO A 267 -19.59 2.32 20.06
C PRO A 267 -19.30 3.62 19.29
N ASN A 268 -20.03 3.83 18.20
CA ASN A 268 -20.02 5.08 17.44
C ASN A 268 -20.42 6.25 18.36
N PRO A 269 -19.66 7.35 18.39
CA PRO A 269 -20.18 8.65 18.82
C PRO A 269 -21.15 9.24 17.78
#